data_AF-A0A0Q9QTC5-F1
#
_entry.id   AF-A0A0Q9QTC5-F1
#
_cell.length_a   1.000
_cell.length_b   1.000
_cell.length_c   1.000
_cell.angle_alpha   90.00
_cell.angle_beta   90.00
_cell.angle_gamma   90.00
#
_symmetry.space_group_name_H-M   'P 1'
#
loop_
_entity.id
_entity.type
_entity.pdbx_description
1 polymer ?
#
loop_
_entity_poly.entity_id
_entity_poly.type
_entity_poly.pdbx_seq_one_letter_code
_entity_poly.pdbx_strand_id
1 'polypeptide(L)' 'MSTIKIHETQPEKERLYNNDKFVDEELRSIQNIEGGGPIRKFDLHTMPLPLKAFGYFFFSILVLFGATTVIISFLR' A
#
# COMPACT_ATOMS: atom_id res chain seq x y z
N MET A 1 -32.42 4.44 -33.58
CA MET A 1 -31.80 3.91 -32.35
C MET A 1 -30.43 3.38 -32.74
N SER A 2 -29.35 4.09 -32.39
CA SER A 2 -27.98 3.75 -32.82
C SER A 2 -27.45 2.59 -31.97
N THR A 3 -27.23 1.43 -32.59
CA THR A 3 -26.58 0.27 -31.97
C THR A 3 -25.09 0.54 -31.86
N ILE A 4 -24.58 0.74 -30.64
CA ILE A 4 -23.16 0.93 -30.39
C ILE A 4 -22.44 -0.39 -30.73
N LYS A 5 -21.76 -0.43 -31.89
CA LYS A 5 -20.91 -1.55 -32.31
C LYS A 5 -19.60 -1.49 -31.53
N ILE A 6 -19.50 -2.25 -30.44
CA ILE A 6 -18.25 -2.47 -29.73
C ILE A 6 -17.39 -3.39 -30.61
N HIS A 7 -16.16 -2.97 -30.93
CA HIS A 7 -15.23 -3.78 -31.73
C HIS A 7 -14.62 -4.88 -30.86
N GLU A 8 -14.36 -6.07 -31.43
CA GLU A 8 -13.73 -7.19 -30.71
C GLU A 8 -12.32 -6.86 -30.20
N THR A 9 -11.64 -5.91 -30.86
CA THR A 9 -10.32 -5.38 -30.46
C THR A 9 -10.42 -4.15 -29.56
N GLN A 10 -11.64 -3.67 -29.28
CA GLN A 10 -11.83 -2.57 -28.36
C GLN A 10 -11.50 -3.09 -26.96
N PRO A 11 -10.51 -2.52 -26.26
CA PRO A 11 -10.22 -2.93 -24.90
C PRO A 11 -11.51 -2.76 -24.11
N GLU A 12 -11.96 -3.85 -23.47
CA GLU A 12 -12.99 -3.75 -22.45
C GLU A 12 -12.49 -2.66 -21.51
N LYS A 13 -13.25 -1.55 -21.39
CA LYS A 13 -12.92 -0.55 -20.37
C LYS A 13 -13.06 -1.31 -19.07
N GLU A 14 -11.93 -1.81 -18.58
CA GLU A 14 -11.83 -2.47 -17.30
C GLU A 14 -12.56 -1.53 -16.35
N ARG A 15 -13.59 -2.05 -15.70
CA ARG A 15 -14.25 -1.32 -14.63
C ARG A 15 -13.17 -1.15 -13.59
N LEU A 16 -12.42 -0.06 -13.68
CA LEU A 16 -11.45 0.36 -12.69
C LEU A 16 -12.24 0.32 -11.40
N TYR A 17 -11.92 -0.68 -10.58
CA TYR A 17 -12.50 -0.84 -9.27
C TYR A 17 -12.38 0.53 -8.62
N ASN A 18 -13.54 1.16 -8.40
CA ASN A 18 -13.70 2.52 -7.92
C ASN A 18 -13.27 2.53 -6.45
N ASN A 19 -11.97 2.40 -6.24
CA ASN A 19 -11.30 2.40 -4.97
C ASN A 19 -10.23 3.50 -5.07
N ASP A 20 -10.72 4.72 -5.30
CA ASP A 20 -9.96 5.98 -5.35
C ASP A 20 -9.04 6.18 -4.13
N LYS A 21 -9.16 5.35 -3.09
CA LYS A 21 -8.30 5.33 -1.91
C LYS A 21 -6.86 4.87 -2.18
N PHE A 22 -6.58 4.25 -3.32
CA PHE A 22 -5.25 3.69 -3.62
C PHE A 22 -4.57 4.31 -4.85
N VAL A 23 -5.27 5.13 -5.64
CA VAL A 23 -4.68 5.79 -6.82
C VAL A 23 -3.78 6.92 -6.35
N ASP A 24 -2.49 6.82 -6.69
CA ASP A 24 -1.51 7.87 -6.43
C ASP A 24 -1.30 8.65 -7.74
N GLU A 25 -1.68 9.93 -7.75
CA GLU A 25 -1.63 10.77 -8.95
C GLU A 25 -0.20 10.97 -9.45
N GLU A 26 0.79 10.96 -8.56
CA GLU A 26 2.21 11.10 -8.93
C GLU A 26 2.75 9.83 -9.62
N LEU A 27 2.17 8.67 -9.30
CA LEU A 27 2.57 7.37 -9.82
C LEU A 27 1.63 6.82 -10.89
N ARG A 28 0.61 7.58 -11.30
CA ARG A 28 -0.41 7.12 -12.24
C ARG A 28 0.14 6.65 -13.58
N SER A 29 1.17 7.31 -14.08
CA SER A 29 1.83 6.93 -15.33
C SER A 29 2.41 5.52 -15.23
N ILE A 30 3.10 5.21 -14.13
CA ILE A 30 3.70 3.90 -13.86
C ILE A 30 2.61 2.86 -13.58
N GLN A 31 1.61 3.18 -12.76
CA GLN A 31 0.50 2.30 -12.40
C GLN A 31 -0.33 1.86 -13.62
N ASN A 32 -0.49 2.75 -14.60
CA ASN A 32 -1.21 2.46 -15.85
C ASN A 32 -0.37 1.62 -16.84
N ILE A 33 0.97 1.72 -16.79
CA ILE A 33 1.86 1.02 -17.71
C ILE A 33 2.10 -0.43 -17.25
N GLU A 34 2.32 -0.64 -15.94
CA GLU A 34 2.71 -1.95 -15.41
C GLU A 34 1.54 -2.93 -15.25
N GLY A 35 0.29 -2.49 -15.42
CA GLY A 35 -0.90 -3.34 -15.27
C GLY A 35 -1.12 -3.90 -13.86
N GLY A 36 -0.23 -3.62 -12.90
CA GLY A 36 -0.30 -4.08 -11.51
C GLY A 36 -1.34 -3.34 -10.66
N GLY A 37 -1.96 -2.31 -11.21
CA GLY A 37 -2.89 -1.44 -10.51
C GLY A 37 -2.20 -0.54 -9.48
N PRO A 38 -2.97 0.24 -8.71
CA PRO A 38 -2.42 1.14 -7.71
C PRO A 38 -1.59 0.43 -6.65
N ILE A 39 -0.43 1.01 -6.29
CA ILE A 39 0.40 0.51 -5.19
C ILE A 39 -0.43 0.57 -3.90
N ARG A 40 -0.78 -0.60 -3.37
CA ARG A 40 -1.54 -0.69 -2.11
C ARG A 40 -0.63 -0.29 -0.95
N LYS A 41 -1.06 0.69 -0.16
CA LYS A 41 -0.40 1.04 1.10
C LYS A 41 -0.36 -0.20 2.01
N PHE A 42 0.77 -0.40 2.67
CA PHE A 42 0.93 -1.51 3.63
C PHE A 42 -0.06 -1.34 4.78
N ASP A 43 -1.08 -2.19 4.83
CA ASP A 43 -2.04 -2.24 5.93
C ASP A 43 -1.61 -3.28 6.96
N LEU A 44 -1.03 -2.81 8.07
CA LEU A 44 -0.60 -3.66 9.18
C LEU A 44 -1.75 -4.44 9.84
N HIS A 45 -3.01 -4.04 9.64
CA HIS A 45 -4.17 -4.75 10.18
C HIS A 45 -4.51 -6.01 9.38
N THR A 46 -4.16 -6.05 8.09
CA THR A 46 -4.44 -7.18 7.18
C THR A 46 -3.29 -8.19 7.10
N MET A 47 -2.16 -7.93 7.75
CA MET A 47 -1.00 -8.80 7.69
C MET A 47 -1.23 -10.16 8.35
N PRO A 48 -0.64 -11.25 7.83
CA PRO A 48 -0.70 -12.57 8.45
C PRO A 48 -0.04 -12.55 9.83
N LEU A 49 -0.62 -13.31 10.77
CA LEU A 49 -0.26 -13.29 12.19
C LEU A 49 1.26 -13.37 12.47
N PRO A 50 2.05 -14.24 11.80
CA PRO A 50 3.50 -14.31 12.06
C PRO A 50 4.24 -13.03 11.70
N LEU A 51 3.87 -12.42 10.56
CA LEU A 51 4.50 -11.20 10.08
C LEU A 51 4.16 -10.01 10.98
N LYS A 52 2.90 -9.97 11.44
CA LYS A 52 2.43 -8.96 12.40
C LYS A 52 3.17 -9.05 13.74
N ALA A 53 3.34 -10.26 14.27
CA ALA A 53 4.09 -10.49 15.51
C ALA A 53 5.57 -10.06 15.37
N PHE A 54 6.21 -10.42 14.26
CA PHE A 54 7.59 -10.03 13.97
C PHE A 54 7.75 -8.50 13.90
N GLY A 55 6.84 -7.81 13.19
CA GLY A 55 6.86 -6.36 13.09
C GLY A 55 6.76 -5.66 14.45
N TYR A 56 5.81 -6.09 15.30
CA TYR A 56 5.68 -5.52 16.64
C TYR A 56 6.86 -5.85 17.56
N PHE A 57 7.44 -7.04 17.45
CA PHE A 57 8.63 -7.42 18.22
C PHE A 57 9.83 -6.56 17.86
N PHE A 58 10.07 -6.34 16.57
CA PHE A 58 11.17 -5.49 16.12
C PHE A 58 10.96 -4.03 16.55
N PHE A 59 9.73 -3.52 16.40
CA PHE A 59 9.39 -2.17 16.78
C PHE A 59 9.51 -1.95 18.30
N SER A 60 9.13 -2.93 19.11
CA SER A 60 9.27 -2.83 20.57
C SER A 60 10.73 -2.76 21.02
N ILE A 61 11.63 -3.51 20.37
CA ILE A 61 13.07 -3.43 20.61
C ILE A 61 13.59 -2.03 20.29
N LEU A 62 13.23 -1.48 19.11
CA LEU A 62 13.65 -0.14 18.72
C LEU A 62 13.18 0.92 19.72
N VAL A 63 11.93 0.86 20.15
CA VAL A 63 11.38 1.77 21.16
C VAL A 63 12.11 1.62 22.50
N LEU A 64 12.42 0.39 22.91
CA LEU A 64 13.15 0.13 24.15
C LEU A 64 14.58 0.69 24.10
N PHE A 65 15.29 0.52 22.98
CA PHE A 65 16.60 1.13 22.77
C PHE A 65 16.53 2.65 22.78
N GLY A 66 15.54 3.24 22.10
CA GLY A 66 15.31 4.68 22.14
C GLY A 66 15.04 5.18 23.56
N ALA A 67 14.17 4.51 24.32
CA ALA A 67 13.87 4.89 25.69
C ALA A 67 15.10 4.78 26.61
N THR A 68 15.86 3.68 26.52
CA THR A 68 17.05 3.48 27.37
C THR A 68 18.14 4.51 27.07
N THR A 69 18.40 4.82 25.79
CA THR A 69 19.38 5.85 25.41
C THR A 69 18.99 7.23 25.93
N VAL A 70 17.71 7.60 25.83
CA VAL A 70 17.19 8.86 26.38
C VAL A 70 17.36 8.89 27.91
N ILE A 71 16.98 7.82 28.61
CA ILE A 71 17.13 7.73 30.07
C ILE A 71 18.60 7.86 30.51
N ILE A 72 19.51 7.14 29.84
CA ILE A 72 20.95 7.22 30.13
C ILE A 72 21.48 8.62 29.85
N SER A 73 21.00 9.28 28.79
CA SER A 73 21.38 10.67 28.47
C SER A 73 20.95 11.68 29.53
N PHE A 74 19.89 11.41 30.29
CA PHE A 74 19.44 12.28 31.39
C PHE A 74 20.14 11.95 32.73
N LEU A 75 20.66 10.74 32.89
CA LEU A 75 21.35 10.28 34.10
C LEU A 75 22.87 10.53 34.08
N ARG A 76 23.43 10.84 32.91
CA ARG A 76 24.83 11.22 32.71
C ARG A 76 24.99 12.73 32.69
#